data_AF-A0A852TVR0-F1
#
_entry.id   AF-A0A852TVR0-F1
#
_cell.length_a   1.000
_cell.length_b   1.000
_cell.length_c   1.000
_cell.angle_alpha   90.00
_cell.angle_beta   90.00
_cell.angle_gamma   90.00
#
_symmetry.space_group_name_H-M   'P 1'
#
loop_
_entity.id
_entity.type
_entity.pdbx_description
1 polymer ?
#
loop_
_entity_poly.entity_id
_entity_poly.type
_entity_poly.pdbx_seq_one_letter_code
_entity_poly.pdbx_strand_id
1 'polypeptide(L)'
;MPASAATPAPSIAELRTRIDALDAQLADLLERRALLAADVQRLKPVGGFADRDPERERRLVEAMAARAPRLGPDRIARIMAGVIEAGLEASEEERVQEEDESP
;
A
#
# COMPACT_ATOMS: atom_id res chain seq x y z
N MET A 1 -6.88 -9.14 -50.18
CA MET A 1 -6.08 -9.00 -48.95
C MET A 1 -6.84 -8.04 -48.04
N PRO A 2 -7.52 -8.48 -46.97
CA PRO A 2 -8.10 -7.53 -46.03
C PRO A 2 -6.95 -6.85 -45.29
N ALA A 3 -6.91 -5.52 -45.32
CA ALA A 3 -5.97 -4.72 -44.56
C ALA A 3 -6.24 -4.95 -43.07
N SER A 4 -5.21 -5.38 -42.34
CA SER A 4 -5.25 -5.48 -40.89
C SER A 4 -5.54 -4.08 -40.32
N ALA A 5 -6.71 -3.90 -39.71
CA ALA A 5 -7.06 -2.67 -39.02
C ALA A 5 -6.19 -2.57 -37.76
N ALA A 6 -5.10 -1.80 -37.84
CA ALA A 6 -4.27 -1.49 -36.68
C ALA A 6 -5.15 -0.79 -35.64
N THR A 7 -5.25 -1.35 -34.44
CA THR A 7 -5.94 -0.71 -33.32
C THR A 7 -5.26 0.64 -33.03
N PRO A 8 -6.00 1.76 -32.99
CA PRO A 8 -5.39 3.05 -32.69
C PRO A 8 -4.74 3.01 -31.31
N ALA A 9 -3.52 3.56 -31.22
CA ALA A 9 -2.83 3.68 -29.95
C ALA A 9 -3.64 4.56 -28.99
N PRO A 10 -3.72 4.20 -27.69
CA PRO A 10 -4.46 5.00 -26.72
C PRO A 10 -3.83 6.39 -26.57
N SER A 11 -4.67 7.39 -26.39
CA SER A 11 -4.26 8.75 -26.07
C SER A 11 -3.74 8.87 -24.65
N ILE A 12 -2.98 9.94 -24.38
CA ILE A 12 -2.49 10.25 -23.02
C ILE A 12 -3.67 10.42 -22.04
N ALA A 13 -4.78 11.02 -22.49
CA ALA A 13 -5.96 11.24 -21.65
C ALA A 13 -6.61 9.92 -21.21
N GLU A 14 -6.73 8.97 -22.13
CA GLU A 14 -7.27 7.64 -21.82
C GLU A 14 -6.36 6.86 -20.87
N LEU A 15 -5.03 6.97 -21.05
CA LEU A 15 -4.08 6.34 -20.13
C LEU A 15 -4.15 6.95 -18.72
N ARG A 16 -4.29 8.28 -18.61
CA ARG A 16 -4.48 8.96 -17.31
C ARG A 16 -5.75 8.51 -16.62
N THR A 17 -6.87 8.45 -17.35
CA THR A 17 -8.14 7.95 -16.79
C THR A 17 -7.99 6.52 -16.23
N ARG A 18 -7.23 5.66 -16.90
CA ARG A 18 -6.94 4.31 -16.41
C ARG A 18 -6.04 4.31 -15.18
N ILE A 19 -5.08 5.22 -15.10
CA ILE A 19 -4.23 5.41 -13.91
C ILE A 19 -5.09 5.88 -12.74
N ASP A 20 -5.94 6.89 -12.92
CA ASP A 20 -6.80 7.41 -11.86
C ASP A 20 -7.72 6.30 -11.28
N ALA A 21 -8.25 5.43 -12.14
CA ALA A 21 -9.05 4.29 -11.70
C ALA A 21 -8.24 3.22 -10.93
N LEU A 22 -6.95 3.06 -11.25
CA LEU A 22 -6.05 2.19 -10.48
C LEU A 22 -5.65 2.84 -9.15
N ASP A 23 -5.44 4.16 -9.14
CA ASP A 23 -5.08 4.91 -7.94
C ASP A 23 -6.24 4.93 -6.93
N ALA A 24 -7.49 5.01 -7.39
CA ALA A 24 -8.66 4.83 -6.53
C ALA A 24 -8.68 3.45 -5.86
N GLN A 25 -8.43 2.38 -6.62
CA GLN A 25 -8.34 1.02 -6.07
C GLN A 25 -7.16 0.87 -5.09
N LEU A 26 -6.03 1.54 -5.39
CA LEU A 26 -4.88 1.56 -4.51
C LEU A 26 -5.22 2.24 -3.18
N ALA A 27 -5.92 3.37 -3.20
CA ALA A 27 -6.37 4.06 -1.99
C ALA A 27 -7.24 3.15 -1.12
N ASP A 28 -8.23 2.46 -1.68
CA ASP A 28 -9.08 1.53 -0.92
C ASP A 28 -8.27 0.35 -0.33
N LEU A 29 -7.25 -0.12 -1.04
CA LEU A 29 -6.38 -1.19 -0.54
C LEU A 29 -5.46 -0.71 0.59
N LEU A 30 -4.95 0.52 0.49
CA LEU A 30 -4.11 1.14 1.52
C LEU A 30 -4.92 1.35 2.80
N GLU A 31 -6.14 1.87 2.68
CA GLU A 31 -7.08 2.06 3.81
C GLU A 31 -7.31 0.74 4.56
N ARG A 32 -7.77 -0.29 3.83
CA ARG A 32 -8.00 -1.63 4.41
C ARG A 32 -6.75 -2.20 5.06
N ARG A 33 -5.58 -1.96 4.48
CA ARG A 33 -4.30 -2.41 5.04
C ARG A 33 -3.95 -1.66 6.32
N ALA A 34 -4.19 -0.36 6.39
CA ALA A 34 -3.94 0.47 7.58
C ALA A 34 -4.82 0.00 8.74
N LEU A 35 -6.12 -0.21 8.50
CA LEU A 35 -7.05 -0.76 9.49
C LEU A 35 -6.58 -2.11 10.04
N LEU A 36 -6.14 -3.02 9.18
CA LEU A 36 -5.59 -4.31 9.61
C LEU A 36 -4.27 -4.16 10.40
N ALA A 37 -3.45 -3.16 10.06
CA ALA A 37 -2.24 -2.87 10.82
C ALA A 37 -2.57 -2.33 12.22
N ALA A 38 -3.58 -1.46 12.33
CA ALA A 38 -4.10 -0.97 13.60
C ALA A 38 -4.66 -2.12 14.47
N ASP A 39 -5.44 -3.04 13.88
CA ASP A 39 -5.91 -4.26 14.56
C ASP A 39 -4.74 -5.06 15.14
N VAL A 40 -3.69 -5.28 14.34
CA VAL A 40 -2.48 -5.98 14.79
C VAL A 40 -1.78 -5.24 15.92
N GLN A 41 -1.67 -3.91 15.84
CA GLN A 41 -1.03 -3.10 16.88
C GLN A 41 -1.79 -3.15 18.21
N ARG A 42 -3.13 -3.16 18.19
CA ARG A 42 -3.94 -3.30 19.41
C ARG A 42 -3.77 -4.64 20.13
N LEU A 43 -3.36 -5.69 19.39
CA LEU A 43 -3.08 -7.00 19.97
C LEU A 43 -1.66 -7.13 20.55
N LYS A 44 -0.75 -6.19 20.26
CA LYS A 44 0.63 -6.26 20.71
C LYS A 44 0.80 -5.62 22.10
N PRO A 45 1.56 -6.26 23.02
CA PRO A 45 1.77 -5.74 24.38
C PRO A 45 2.65 -4.49 24.42
N VAL A 46 3.48 -4.27 23.39
CA VAL A 46 4.21 -3.01 23.15
C VAL A 46 3.75 -2.48 21.80
N GLY A 47 3.10 -1.32 21.79
CA GLY A 47 2.63 -0.68 20.56
C GLY A 47 3.76 -0.06 19.73
N GLY A 48 3.43 0.39 18.53
CA GLY A 48 4.28 1.24 17.69
C GLY A 48 5.34 0.48 16.88
N PHE A 49 6.44 1.18 16.58
CA PHE A 49 7.53 0.72 15.72
C PHE A 49 8.45 -0.33 16.37
N ALA A 50 8.29 -0.60 17.67
CA ALA A 50 9.21 -1.42 18.47
C ALA A 50 9.19 -2.93 18.11
N ASP A 51 8.18 -3.39 17.37
CA ASP A 51 8.00 -4.80 17.01
C ASP A 51 7.88 -5.00 15.48
N ARG A 52 8.70 -4.26 14.72
CA ARG A 52 8.89 -4.56 13.29
C ARG A 52 9.65 -5.88 13.15
N ASP A 53 9.13 -6.77 12.31
CA ASP A 53 9.73 -8.05 11.95
C ASP A 53 10.41 -7.92 10.58
N PRO A 54 11.75 -7.74 10.52
CA PRO A 54 12.47 -7.54 9.27
C PRO A 54 12.37 -8.73 8.32
N GLU A 55 12.26 -9.95 8.85
CA GLU A 55 12.13 -11.14 8.02
C GLU A 55 10.75 -11.19 7.36
N ARG A 56 9.69 -10.85 8.10
CA ARG A 56 8.34 -10.73 7.53
C ARG A 56 8.27 -9.66 6.46
N GLU A 57 8.89 -8.51 6.68
CA GLU A 57 8.96 -7.44 5.69
C GLU A 57 9.74 -7.87 4.43
N ARG A 58 10.87 -8.57 4.60
CA ARG A 58 11.63 -9.10 3.46
C ARG A 58 10.80 -10.10 2.64
N ARG A 59 10.12 -11.05 3.29
CA ARG A 59 9.22 -12.02 2.62
C ARG A 59 8.09 -11.34 1.86
N LEU A 60 7.51 -10.29 2.44
CA LEU A 60 6.49 -9.47 1.79
C LEU A 60 7.02 -8.80 0.52
N VAL A 61 8.20 -8.18 0.59
CA VAL A 61 8.85 -7.52 -0.55
C VAL A 61 9.15 -8.52 -1.67
N GLU A 62 9.70 -9.68 -1.34
CA GLU A 62 10.00 -10.73 -2.32
C GLU A 62 8.73 -11.21 -3.03
N ALA A 63 7.66 -11.48 -2.28
CA ALA A 63 6.37 -11.90 -2.84
C ALA A 63 5.74 -10.82 -3.74
N MET A 64 5.82 -9.55 -3.35
CA MET A 64 5.31 -8.44 -4.15
C MET A 64 6.15 -8.17 -5.39
N ALA A 65 7.47 -8.30 -5.30
CA ALA A 65 8.38 -8.15 -6.43
C ALA A 65 8.14 -9.22 -7.50
N ALA A 66 7.80 -10.45 -7.12
CA ALA A 66 7.41 -11.50 -8.06
C ALA A 66 6.13 -11.14 -8.85
N ARG A 67 5.22 -10.37 -8.26
CA ARG A 67 3.99 -9.89 -8.91
C ARG A 67 4.20 -8.60 -9.71
N ALA A 68 5.18 -7.78 -9.32
CA ALA A 68 5.51 -6.51 -9.94
C ALA A 68 6.97 -6.49 -10.45
N PRO A 69 7.34 -7.35 -11.42
CA PRO A 69 8.72 -7.51 -11.85
C PRO A 69 9.32 -6.23 -12.45
N ARG A 70 8.49 -5.32 -12.99
CA ARG A 70 8.93 -4.01 -13.50
C ARG A 70 9.46 -3.07 -12.41
N LEU A 71 9.02 -3.25 -11.16
CA LEU A 71 9.47 -2.44 -10.03
C LEU A 71 10.68 -3.08 -9.34
N GLY A 72 10.69 -4.42 -9.25
CA GLY A 72 11.76 -5.15 -8.58
C GLY A 72 11.75 -4.96 -7.05
N PRO A 73 12.58 -5.74 -6.32
CA PRO A 73 12.55 -5.77 -4.86
C PRO A 73 12.88 -4.43 -4.21
N ASP A 74 13.88 -3.69 -4.71
CA ASP A 74 14.33 -2.45 -4.07
C ASP A 74 13.30 -1.31 -4.11
N ARG A 75 12.54 -1.21 -5.22
CA ARG A 75 11.46 -0.20 -5.32
C ARG A 75 10.26 -0.62 -4.50
N ILE A 76 9.92 -1.90 -4.51
CA ILE A 76 8.85 -2.45 -3.68
C ILE A 76 9.15 -2.28 -2.19
N ALA A 77 10.40 -2.52 -1.76
CA ALA A 77 10.83 -2.30 -0.37
C ALA A 77 10.59 -0.86 0.06
N ARG A 78 10.99 0.13 -0.76
CA ARG A 78 10.76 1.55 -0.45
C ARG A 78 9.29 1.93 -0.40
N ILE A 79 8.47 1.43 -1.33
CA ILE A 79 7.03 1.66 -1.32
C ILE A 79 6.41 1.07 -0.04
N MET A 80 6.74 -0.18 0.27
CA MET A 80 6.16 -0.85 1.43
C MET A 80 6.63 -0.28 2.76
N ALA A 81 7.87 0.23 2.85
CA ALA A 81 8.34 0.94 4.02
C ALA A 81 7.45 2.16 4.32
N GLY A 82 7.18 3.00 3.30
CA GLY A 82 6.29 4.16 3.47
C GLY A 82 4.84 3.76 3.77
N VAL A 83 4.33 2.69 3.16
CA VAL A 83 2.98 2.18 3.45
C VAL A 83 2.85 1.58 4.86
N ILE A 84 3.92 0.98 5.40
CA ILE A 84 3.96 0.52 6.80
C ILE A 84 4.00 1.72 7.74
N GLU A 85 4.91 2.67 7.50
CA GLU A 85 5.09 3.85 8.31
C GLU A 85 3.82 4.69 8.41
N ALA A 86 3.21 5.06 7.28
CA ALA A 86 1.97 5.82 7.26
C ALA A 86 0.80 5.12 7.98
N GLY A 87 0.73 3.79 7.89
CA GLY A 87 -0.30 3.02 8.59
C GLY A 87 -0.07 2.95 10.11
N LEU A 88 1.18 2.99 10.56
CA LEU A 88 1.51 3.07 11.99
C LEU A 88 1.21 4.47 12.53
N GLU A 89 1.60 5.52 11.80
CA GLU A 89 1.30 6.91 12.14
C GLU A 89 -0.21 7.13 12.29
N ALA A 90 -1.01 6.70 11.30
CA ALA A 90 -2.47 6.80 11.36
C ALA A 90 -3.06 6.07 12.58
N SER A 91 -2.55 4.86 12.89
CA SER A 91 -3.01 4.11 14.05
C SER A 91 -2.62 4.78 15.38
N GLU A 92 -1.47 5.47 15.44
CA GLU A 92 -1.06 6.23 16.62
C GLU A 92 -1.92 7.48 16.79
N GLU A 93 -2.22 8.20 15.71
CA GLU A 93 -3.11 9.37 15.72
C GLU A 93 -4.54 9.02 16.17
N GLU A 94 -5.09 7.89 15.71
CA GLU A 94 -6.40 7.40 16.15
C GLU A 94 -6.43 7.12 17.65
N ARG A 95 -5.39 6.46 18.19
CA ARG A 95 -5.30 6.17 19.62
C ARG A 95 -5.22 7.43 20.48
N VAL A 96 -4.46 8.43 20.05
CA VAL A 96 -4.36 9.71 20.78
C VAL A 96 -5.71 10.43 20.78
N GLN A 97 -6.43 10.42 19.66
CA GLN A 97 -7.78 11.00 19.57
C GLN A 97 -8.78 10.29 20.50
N GLU A 98 -8.73 8.95 20.57
CA GLU A 98 -9.56 8.16 21.48
C GLU A 98 -9.25 8.44 22.96
N GLU A 99 -7.98 8.70 23.30
CA GLU A 99 -7.55 9.05 24.66
C GLU A 99 -7.99 10.47 25.06
N ASP A 100 -7.91 11.45 24.15
CA ASP A 100 -8.33 12.84 24.37
C ASP A 100 -9.86 13.01 24.46
N GLU A 101 -10.65 12.13 23.82
CA GLU A 101 -12.12 12.16 23.83
C GLU A 101 -12.74 11.43 25.05
N SER A 102 -11.91 10.86 25.93
CA SER A 102 -12.34 10.14 27.14
C SER A 102 -12.42 11.09 28.37
N PRO A 103 -13.61 11.31 28.97
CA PRO A 103 -13.81 12.26 30.08
C PRO A 103 -13.30 11.78 31.45
#